data_AF-A0AAV5JS84-F1
#
_entry.id   AF-A0AAV5JS84-F1
#
_cell.length_a   1.000
_cell.length_b   1.000
_cell.length_c   1.000
_cell.angle_alpha   90.00
_cell.angle_beta   90.00
_cell.angle_gamma   90.00
#
_symmetry.space_group_name_H-M   'P 1'
#
loop_
_entity.id
_entity.type
_entity.pdbx_description
1 polymer ?
#
loop_
_entity_poly.entity_id
_entity_poly.type
_entity_poly.pdbx_seq_one_letter_code
_entity_poly.pdbx_strand_id
1 'polypeptide(L)'
;MWTSGQRGRVKLLLNAGYPSKSNTRSCSRPTKFLRRLHPPNSTWLPRLPRRLLTTVHTSTVTMANNNQDKDDLEPIFKQKRLLRSKVRQALKSMDPSLRSHEDDAIQRIVLESPWFKSSQRLCAYISCSALREVDTSSLLSEILHNPAKENDTHIAKKLYVPRVEDKNSHMRMFKISRMDDLIANSMNILEPSPVDSDGNDREDVMHANGPVDLFILPGLAFDKSGRRLGRGGGWVSSFTLNY
;
A
#
# COMPACT_ATOMS: atom_id res chain seq x y z
N MET A 1 -2.79 7.46 -0.40
CA MET A 1 -2.27 8.36 0.65
C MET A 1 -0.89 7.87 1.09
N TRP A 2 0.03 8.78 1.40
CA TRP A 2 1.47 8.50 1.51
C TRP A 2 1.93 8.50 2.97
N THR A 3 2.75 7.52 3.37
CA THR A 3 3.54 7.63 4.61
C THR A 3 4.97 7.19 4.38
N SER A 4 5.91 7.98 4.92
CA SER A 4 7.30 7.59 5.06
C SER A 4 7.40 6.54 6.18
N GLY A 5 7.80 5.32 5.83
CA GLY A 5 8.15 4.29 6.82
C GLY A 5 9.47 4.64 7.51
N GLN A 6 9.67 4.11 8.72
CA GLN A 6 11.00 4.15 9.33
C GLN A 6 11.97 3.37 8.42
N ARG A 7 13.13 3.97 8.10
CA ARG A 7 14.16 3.49 7.13
C ARG A 7 13.93 3.79 5.64
N GLY A 8 13.35 4.94 5.29
CA GLY A 8 13.33 5.42 3.89
C GLY A 8 12.41 4.64 2.93
N ARG A 9 11.56 3.75 3.46
CA ARG A 9 10.60 2.93 2.70
C ARG A 9 9.31 3.70 2.45
N VAL A 10 8.70 3.52 1.28
CA VAL A 10 7.39 4.12 0.96
C VAL A 10 6.28 3.08 1.15
N LYS A 11 5.29 3.40 1.99
CA LYS A 11 4.03 2.64 2.07
C LYS A 11 2.95 3.41 1.32
N LEU A 12 2.44 2.81 0.26
CA LEU A 12 1.31 3.34 -0.49
C LEU A 12 0.03 2.61 -0.11
N LEU A 13 -0.95 3.42 0.27
CA LEU A 13 -2.27 3.01 0.67
C LEU A 13 -3.26 3.47 -0.41
N LEU A 14 -3.85 2.52 -1.14
CA LEU A 14 -4.82 2.78 -2.20
C LEU A 14 -6.23 2.74 -1.61
N ASN A 15 -6.97 3.83 -1.74
CA ASN A 15 -8.34 3.95 -1.24
C ASN A 15 -9.27 4.20 -2.41
N ALA A 16 -10.29 3.34 -2.60
CA ALA A 16 -11.44 3.69 -3.43
C ALA A 16 -12.15 4.86 -2.75
N GLY A 17 -12.34 5.97 -3.45
CA GLY A 17 -12.83 7.21 -2.87
C GLY A 17 -14.21 7.03 -2.24
N TYR A 18 -14.42 7.70 -1.11
CA TYR A 18 -15.76 8.07 -0.69
C TYR A 18 -15.96 9.54 -1.00
N PRO A 19 -17.03 9.93 -1.69
CA PRO A 19 -17.42 11.32 -1.71
C PRO A 19 -17.82 11.72 -0.28
N SER A 20 -16.98 12.50 0.40
CA SER A 20 -17.43 13.28 1.54
C SER A 20 -18.42 14.31 1.01
N LYS A 21 -19.68 14.25 1.45
CA LYS A 21 -20.63 15.33 1.20
C LYS A 21 -20.13 16.59 1.92
N SER A 22 -19.39 17.44 1.22
CA SER A 22 -19.20 18.84 1.61
C SER A 22 -20.12 19.71 0.76
N ASN A 23 -20.95 20.45 1.46
CA ASN A 23 -21.98 21.34 0.92
C ASN A 23 -21.36 22.51 0.15
N THR A 24 -22.12 22.96 -0.84
CA THR A 24 -21.91 23.97 -1.89
C THR A 24 -21.17 25.26 -1.53
N ARG A 25 -20.37 25.79 -2.48
CA ARG A 25 -20.66 27.05 -3.21
C ARG A 25 -19.70 27.26 -4.39
N SER A 26 -20.32 27.54 -5.54
CA SER A 26 -19.71 27.98 -6.79
C SER A 26 -19.06 29.36 -6.67
N CYS A 27 -17.92 29.58 -7.33
CA CYS A 27 -17.69 30.78 -8.14
C CYS A 27 -16.44 30.64 -9.03
N SER A 28 -16.42 31.50 -10.03
CA SER A 28 -15.82 31.39 -11.36
C SER A 28 -14.39 31.91 -11.54
N ARG A 29 -13.69 31.25 -12.48
CA ARG A 29 -12.70 31.75 -13.46
C ARG A 29 -11.26 32.14 -13.05
N PRO A 30 -10.30 32.08 -14.00
CA PRO A 30 -8.88 31.88 -13.73
C PRO A 30 -8.01 33.12 -14.02
N THR A 31 -6.86 33.23 -13.35
CA THR A 31 -5.77 34.11 -13.79
C THR A 31 -4.41 33.47 -13.54
N LYS A 32 -3.63 33.43 -14.62
CA LYS A 32 -2.22 33.06 -14.71
C LYS A 32 -1.38 34.06 -13.90
N PHE A 33 -0.34 33.61 -13.19
CA PHE A 33 0.88 34.40 -13.06
C PHE A 33 2.08 33.48 -12.81
N LEU A 34 2.94 33.38 -13.82
CA LEU A 34 4.31 32.88 -13.74
C LEU A 34 5.15 33.95 -13.03
N ARG A 35 6.00 33.56 -12.07
CA ARG A 35 7.30 34.22 -11.86
C ARG A 35 8.29 33.26 -11.21
N ARG A 36 9.35 32.96 -11.96
CA ARG A 36 10.62 32.40 -11.48
C ARG A 36 11.33 33.44 -10.62
N LEU A 37 11.99 33.00 -9.55
CA LEU A 37 13.24 33.62 -9.08
C LEU A 37 14.18 32.52 -8.55
N HIS A 38 15.43 32.59 -9.03
CA HIS A 38 16.61 31.84 -8.57
C HIS A 38 17.32 32.61 -7.43
N PRO A 39 18.32 32.00 -6.74
CA PRO A 39 18.57 32.18 -5.31
C PRO A 39 19.68 33.20 -4.98
N PRO A 40 19.96 33.41 -3.69
CA PRO A 40 21.34 33.63 -3.27
C PRO A 40 21.81 32.70 -2.14
N ASN A 41 23.14 32.55 -2.10
CA ASN A 41 23.95 31.68 -1.26
C ASN A 41 24.14 32.18 0.18
N SER A 42 24.52 31.20 1.02
CA SER A 42 25.51 31.22 2.11
C SER A 42 25.11 31.69 3.52
N THR A 43 25.28 30.72 4.44
CA THR A 43 25.78 30.78 5.83
C THR A 43 25.10 31.73 6.81
N TRP A 44 24.54 31.19 7.89
CA TRP A 44 24.86 31.51 9.30
C TRP A 44 24.02 30.60 10.21
N LEU A 45 24.69 29.81 11.06
CA LEU A 45 24.08 29.00 12.12
C LEU A 45 23.81 29.87 13.35
N PRO A 46 22.66 29.66 14.02
CA PRO A 46 22.62 29.73 15.47
C PRO A 46 22.13 28.41 16.09
N ARG A 47 22.80 28.04 17.19
CA ARG A 47 22.50 26.90 18.06
C ARG A 47 21.09 27.01 18.63
N LEU A 48 20.28 25.95 18.50
CA LEU A 48 18.99 25.82 19.17
C LEU A 48 19.11 25.07 20.52
N PRO A 49 18.27 25.38 21.52
CA PRO A 49 18.32 24.74 22.84
C PRO A 49 17.81 23.29 22.83
N ARG A 50 18.32 22.53 23.80
CA ARG A 50 17.98 21.13 24.13
C ARG A 50 16.45 20.87 24.15
N ARG A 51 16.01 19.89 23.35
CA ARG A 51 14.65 19.33 23.37
C ARG A 51 14.29 18.77 24.74
N LEU A 52 13.12 19.17 25.25
CA LEU A 52 12.31 18.34 26.16
C LEU A 52 11.78 17.14 25.34
N LEU A 53 12.18 15.95 25.74
CA LEU A 53 11.67 14.68 25.22
C LEU A 53 10.25 14.48 25.74
N THR A 54 9.24 14.72 24.90
CA THR A 54 7.91 14.15 25.12
C THR A 54 7.94 12.71 24.63
N THR A 55 7.88 11.78 25.58
CA THR A 55 7.75 10.34 25.38
C THR A 55 6.59 10.03 24.44
N VAL A 56 6.90 9.51 23.25
CA VAL A 56 5.91 8.84 22.40
C VAL A 56 5.73 7.45 22.98
N HIS A 57 4.59 7.20 23.61
CA HIS A 57 4.21 5.84 24.03
C HIS A 57 3.91 5.00 22.79
N THR A 58 4.90 4.28 22.28
CA THR A 58 4.68 3.10 21.44
C THR A 58 4.36 1.93 22.36
N SER A 59 3.07 1.61 22.51
CA SER A 59 2.65 0.38 23.17
C SER A 59 3.03 -0.80 22.29
N THR A 60 4.17 -1.43 22.62
CA THR A 60 4.56 -2.74 22.11
C THR A 60 3.84 -3.76 22.98
N VAL A 61 2.79 -4.38 22.46
CA VAL A 61 2.04 -5.43 23.17
C VAL A 61 2.80 -6.75 22.98
N THR A 62 3.60 -7.11 23.98
CA THR A 62 4.09 -8.46 24.18
C THR A 62 2.92 -9.33 24.66
N MET A 63 2.69 -10.48 24.02
CA MET A 63 1.57 -11.38 24.34
C MET A 63 1.80 -12.06 25.71
N ALA A 64 1.43 -11.37 26.79
CA ALA A 64 1.18 -12.00 28.08
C ALA A 64 -0.33 -12.32 28.17
N ASN A 65 -0.64 -13.57 28.47
CA ASN A 65 -2.02 -14.07 28.52
C ASN A 65 -2.71 -13.59 29.80
N ASN A 66 -3.27 -12.37 29.79
CA ASN A 66 -4.11 -11.84 30.86
C ASN A 66 -5.50 -11.47 30.32
N ASN A 67 -6.56 -11.97 30.97
CA ASN A 67 -7.94 -11.74 30.55
C ASN A 67 -8.40 -10.28 30.68
N GLN A 68 -7.69 -9.45 31.47
CA GLN A 68 -7.97 -8.00 31.60
C GLN A 68 -7.70 -7.21 30.31
N ASP A 69 -6.69 -7.58 29.52
CA ASP A 69 -6.36 -6.87 28.27
C ASP A 69 -7.40 -7.10 27.15
N LYS A 70 -8.18 -8.19 27.24
CA LYS A 70 -9.23 -8.50 26.25
C LYS A 70 -10.44 -7.59 26.40
N ASP A 71 -10.83 -7.24 27.63
CA ASP A 71 -11.98 -6.40 27.90
C ASP A 71 -11.76 -4.94 27.44
N ASP A 72 -10.53 -4.43 27.58
CA ASP A 72 -10.17 -3.06 27.17
C ASP A 72 -10.09 -2.88 25.64
N LEU A 73 -9.86 -3.97 24.88
CA LEU A 73 -9.75 -3.92 23.42
C LEU A 73 -11.09 -4.15 22.70
N GLU A 74 -12.10 -4.71 23.38
CA GLU A 74 -13.41 -4.99 22.80
C GLU A 74 -14.11 -3.75 22.21
N PRO A 75 -14.10 -2.56 22.86
CA PRO A 75 -14.64 -1.34 22.26
C PRO A 75 -13.98 -0.99 20.93
N ILE A 76 -12.65 -1.15 20.84
CA ILE A 76 -11.86 -0.87 19.64
C ILE A 76 -12.22 -1.88 18.52
N PHE A 77 -12.33 -3.17 18.84
CA PHE A 77 -12.73 -4.18 17.87
C PHE A 77 -14.14 -3.97 17.34
N LYS A 78 -15.08 -3.59 18.22
CA LYS A 78 -16.45 -3.22 17.85
C LYS A 78 -16.46 -2.02 16.91
N GLN A 79 -15.72 -0.96 17.20
CA GLN A 79 -15.64 0.22 16.33
C GLN A 79 -15.02 -0.12 14.97
N LYS A 80 -13.95 -0.91 14.94
CA LYS A 80 -13.35 -1.40 13.68
C LYS A 80 -14.36 -2.22 12.87
N ARG A 81 -15.13 -3.11 13.51
CA ARG A 81 -16.17 -3.92 12.84
C ARG A 81 -17.27 -3.06 12.22
N LEU A 82 -17.76 -2.06 12.95
CA LEU A 82 -18.76 -1.11 12.44
C LEU A 82 -18.23 -0.32 11.24
N LEU A 83 -16.99 0.19 11.33
CA LEU A 83 -16.38 0.93 10.23
C LEU A 83 -16.18 0.06 8.99
N ARG A 84 -15.72 -1.20 9.16
CA ARG A 84 -15.62 -2.15 8.03
C ARG A 84 -16.97 -2.38 7.34
N SER A 85 -18.04 -2.51 8.13
CA SER A 85 -19.39 -2.71 7.58
C SER A 85 -19.84 -1.50 6.75
N LYS A 86 -19.73 -0.30 7.33
CA LYS A 86 -20.08 0.97 6.67
C LYS A 86 -19.34 1.15 5.35
N VAL A 87 -18.03 0.89 5.34
CA VAL A 87 -17.21 0.99 4.14
C VAL A 87 -17.64 -0.04 3.10
N ARG A 88 -17.73 -1.33 3.46
CA ARG A 88 -18.16 -2.36 2.49
C ARG A 88 -19.50 -2.03 1.83
N GLN A 89 -20.46 -1.53 2.61
CA GLN A 89 -21.76 -1.10 2.08
C GLN A 89 -21.60 0.03 1.06
N ALA A 90 -20.80 1.04 1.38
CA ALA A 90 -20.65 2.20 0.52
C ALA A 90 -19.79 1.90 -0.74
N LEU A 91 -18.82 0.97 -0.68
CA LEU A 91 -18.17 0.42 -1.89
C LEU A 91 -19.14 -0.40 -2.74
N LYS A 92 -20.09 -1.08 -2.09
CA LYS A 92 -21.12 -1.87 -2.78
C LYS A 92 -22.07 -0.97 -3.57
N SER A 93 -22.40 0.20 -3.03
CA SER A 93 -23.29 1.18 -3.66
C SER A 93 -22.60 2.15 -4.63
N MET A 94 -21.29 2.03 -4.82
CA MET A 94 -20.56 2.90 -5.74
C MET A 94 -20.90 2.54 -7.20
N ASP A 95 -21.09 3.56 -8.02
CA ASP A 95 -21.30 3.38 -9.45
C ASP A 95 -20.07 2.72 -10.10
N PRO A 96 -20.24 1.65 -10.91
CA PRO A 96 -19.11 0.95 -11.52
C PRO A 96 -18.24 1.83 -12.43
N SER A 97 -18.85 2.76 -13.19
CA SER A 97 -18.11 3.63 -14.11
C SER A 97 -17.29 4.67 -13.34
N LEU A 98 -17.86 5.26 -12.30
CA LEU A 98 -17.15 6.16 -11.39
C LEU A 98 -15.98 5.44 -10.71
N ARG A 99 -16.21 4.21 -10.23
CA ARG A 99 -15.15 3.42 -9.60
C ARG A 99 -14.01 3.12 -10.56
N SER A 100 -14.31 2.72 -11.80
CA SER A 100 -13.27 2.50 -12.81
C SER A 100 -12.47 3.77 -13.06
N HIS A 101 -13.14 4.92 -13.19
CA HIS A 101 -12.48 6.21 -13.39
C HIS A 101 -11.55 6.59 -12.21
N GLU A 102 -12.01 6.37 -10.98
CA GLU A 102 -11.19 6.59 -9.79
C GLU A 102 -10.00 5.63 -9.70
N ASP A 103 -10.20 4.35 -10.02
CA ASP A 103 -9.13 3.33 -10.05
C ASP A 103 -8.04 3.72 -11.08
N ASP A 104 -8.43 4.15 -12.28
CA ASP A 104 -7.51 4.63 -13.31
C ASP A 104 -6.76 5.89 -12.86
N ALA A 105 -7.45 6.81 -12.18
CA ALA A 105 -6.84 8.02 -11.65
C ALA A 105 -5.79 7.70 -10.58
N ILE A 106 -6.09 6.75 -9.69
CA ILE A 106 -5.16 6.28 -8.67
C ILE A 106 -3.93 5.64 -9.31
N GLN A 107 -4.11 4.70 -10.25
CA GLN A 107 -3.00 4.03 -10.93
C GLN A 107 -2.09 5.02 -11.65
N ARG A 108 -2.66 6.01 -12.36
CA ARG A 108 -1.90 7.05 -13.04
C ARG A 108 -1.03 7.87 -12.10
N ILE A 109 -1.58 8.29 -10.96
CA ILE A 109 -0.81 9.03 -9.94
C ILE A 109 0.40 8.21 -9.47
N VAL A 110 0.25 6.90 -9.31
CA VAL A 110 1.35 6.01 -8.92
C VAL A 110 2.40 5.94 -10.02
N LEU A 111 1.98 5.61 -11.25
CA LEU A 111 2.84 5.44 -12.41
C LEU A 111 3.66 6.70 -12.73
N GLU A 112 3.06 7.88 -12.59
CA GLU A 112 3.71 9.15 -12.90
C GLU A 112 4.70 9.60 -11.82
N SER A 113 4.62 9.03 -10.62
CA SER A 113 5.36 9.50 -9.46
C SER A 113 6.87 9.21 -9.54
N PRO A 114 7.73 10.12 -9.04
CA PRO A 114 9.17 9.89 -8.99
C PRO A 114 9.57 8.67 -8.13
N TRP A 115 8.89 8.47 -6.99
CA TRP A 115 9.21 7.36 -6.07
C TRP A 115 8.90 6.00 -6.69
N PHE A 116 7.80 5.85 -7.43
CA PHE A 116 7.52 4.63 -8.18
C PHE A 116 8.55 4.40 -9.28
N LYS A 117 8.84 5.44 -10.07
CA LYS A 117 9.84 5.37 -11.15
C LYS A 117 11.22 4.95 -10.64
N SER A 118 11.63 5.45 -9.47
CA SER A 118 12.90 5.09 -8.83
C SER A 118 12.94 3.73 -8.12
N SER A 119 11.79 3.13 -7.80
CA SER A 119 11.72 1.84 -7.09
C SER A 119 12.15 0.68 -7.98
N GLN A 120 12.92 -0.26 -7.44
CA GLN A 120 13.37 -1.47 -8.14
C GLN A 120 12.69 -2.72 -7.59
N ARG A 121 12.42 -2.81 -6.28
CA ARG A 121 11.74 -3.95 -5.66
C ARG A 121 10.43 -3.49 -5.04
N LEU A 122 9.33 -4.07 -5.50
CA LEU A 122 7.99 -3.66 -5.14
C LEU A 122 7.19 -4.85 -4.62
N CYS A 123 6.45 -4.65 -3.53
CA CYS A 123 5.39 -5.56 -3.13
C CYS A 123 4.04 -4.94 -3.48
N ALA A 124 3.19 -5.65 -4.19
CA ALA A 124 1.84 -5.20 -4.52
C ALA A 124 0.82 -6.34 -4.42
N TYR A 125 -0.43 -6.00 -4.16
CA TYR A 125 -1.52 -6.98 -4.19
C TYR A 125 -2.06 -7.15 -5.60
N ILE A 126 -2.60 -8.33 -5.89
CA ILE A 126 -3.44 -8.58 -7.06
C ILE A 126 -4.87 -8.15 -6.71
N SER A 127 -5.43 -7.19 -7.45
CA SER A 127 -6.77 -6.70 -7.21
C SER A 127 -7.80 -7.81 -7.36
N CYS A 128 -8.73 -7.92 -6.39
CA CYS A 128 -9.87 -8.82 -6.50
C CYS A 128 -11.16 -8.01 -6.62
N SER A 129 -11.83 -8.13 -7.77
CA SER A 129 -13.07 -7.38 -8.07
C SER A 129 -14.18 -7.69 -7.06
N ALA A 130 -14.31 -8.95 -6.62
CA ALA A 130 -15.26 -9.39 -5.60
C ALA A 130 -15.04 -8.69 -4.24
N LEU A 131 -13.78 -8.35 -3.94
CA LEU A 131 -13.40 -7.63 -2.74
C LEU A 131 -13.62 -6.11 -2.86
N ARG A 132 -13.89 -5.60 -4.06
CA ARG A 132 -14.04 -4.17 -4.38
C ARG A 132 -12.81 -3.35 -4.03
N GLU A 133 -11.64 -3.90 -4.30
CA GLU A 133 -10.35 -3.22 -4.10
C GLU A 133 -10.02 -2.33 -5.29
N VAL A 134 -9.19 -1.32 -5.08
CA VAL A 134 -8.70 -0.50 -6.20
C VAL A 134 -8.03 -1.42 -7.21
N ASP A 135 -8.38 -1.27 -8.48
CA ASP A 135 -7.70 -2.02 -9.53
C ASP A 135 -6.20 -1.66 -9.62
N THR A 136 -5.36 -2.67 -9.82
CA THR A 136 -3.90 -2.51 -9.94
C THR A 136 -3.36 -3.07 -11.26
N SER A 137 -4.22 -3.50 -12.19
CA SER A 137 -3.82 -4.23 -13.39
C SER A 137 -2.81 -3.46 -14.26
N SER A 138 -3.04 -2.17 -14.51
CA SER A 138 -2.15 -1.33 -15.32
C SER A 138 -0.81 -1.11 -14.61
N LEU A 139 -0.84 -0.94 -13.29
CA LEU A 139 0.36 -0.80 -12.48
C LEU A 139 1.23 -2.07 -12.50
N LEU A 140 0.61 -3.24 -12.32
CA LEU A 140 1.33 -4.51 -12.35
C LEU A 140 1.89 -4.78 -13.76
N SER A 141 1.11 -4.48 -14.80
CA SER A 141 1.55 -4.60 -16.19
C SER A 141 2.79 -3.76 -16.47
N GLU A 142 2.83 -2.49 -16.02
CA GLU A 142 4.01 -1.62 -16.18
C GLU A 142 5.24 -2.19 -15.48
N ILE A 143 5.08 -2.75 -14.26
CA ILE A 143 6.21 -3.32 -13.52
C ILE A 143 6.77 -4.54 -14.26
N LEU A 144 5.91 -5.37 -14.86
CA LEU A 144 6.28 -6.60 -15.56
C LEU A 144 6.77 -6.36 -17.00
N HIS A 145 6.28 -5.30 -17.68
CA HIS A 145 6.65 -4.94 -19.06
C HIS A 145 7.90 -4.07 -19.18
N ASN A 146 8.61 -3.80 -18.08
CA ASN A 146 9.80 -2.97 -18.09
C ASN A 146 11.08 -3.83 -17.94
N PRO A 147 11.43 -4.67 -18.94
CA PRO A 147 12.71 -5.35 -18.94
C PRO A 147 13.80 -4.29 -19.13
N ALA A 148 14.95 -4.50 -18.47
CA ALA A 148 16.13 -3.69 -18.69
C ALA A 148 16.41 -3.65 -20.20
N LYS A 149 16.35 -2.46 -20.83
CA LYS A 149 16.74 -2.33 -22.23
C LYS A 149 18.25 -2.58 -22.31
N GLU A 150 18.71 -3.23 -23.38
CA GLU A 150 20.12 -3.64 -23.53
C GLU A 150 21.14 -2.49 -23.43
N ASN A 151 20.69 -1.24 -23.56
CA ASN A 151 21.52 -0.03 -23.44
C ASN A 151 21.13 0.87 -22.26
N ASP A 152 20.25 0.41 -21.37
CA ASP A 152 19.75 1.17 -20.24
C ASP A 152 20.30 0.55 -18.95
N THR A 153 21.13 1.30 -18.24
CA THR A 153 21.69 0.94 -16.93
C THR A 153 20.63 0.71 -15.84
N HIS A 154 19.35 0.92 -16.15
CA HIS A 154 18.24 0.67 -15.24
C HIS A 154 17.95 -0.82 -15.05
N ILE A 155 18.16 -1.27 -13.81
CA ILE A 155 17.78 -2.61 -13.33
C ILE A 155 16.25 -2.78 -13.48
N ALA A 156 15.84 -3.89 -14.10
CA ALA A 156 14.43 -4.27 -14.24
C ALA A 156 13.75 -4.34 -12.87
N LYS A 157 12.51 -3.83 -12.79
CA LYS A 157 11.75 -3.87 -11.54
C LYS A 157 11.38 -5.32 -11.20
N LYS A 158 11.49 -5.69 -9.92
CA LYS A 158 11.01 -6.94 -9.35
C LYS A 158 9.67 -6.71 -8.65
N LEU A 159 8.67 -7.51 -9.01
CA LEU A 159 7.35 -7.50 -8.39
C LEU A 159 7.18 -8.71 -7.51
N TYR A 160 6.84 -8.51 -6.24
CA TYR A 160 6.44 -9.56 -5.30
C TYR A 160 4.96 -9.41 -4.96
N VAL A 161 4.24 -10.52 -4.92
CA VAL A 161 2.79 -10.54 -4.68
C VAL A 161 2.43 -11.56 -3.59
N PRO A 162 1.36 -11.30 -2.82
CA PRO A 162 1.06 -12.11 -1.64
C PRO A 162 0.53 -13.50 -2.02
N ARG A 163 0.97 -14.51 -1.27
CA ARG A 163 0.36 -15.84 -1.18
C ARG A 163 -0.01 -16.12 0.27
N VAL A 164 -1.22 -16.61 0.50
CA VAL A 164 -1.66 -17.02 1.84
C VAL A 164 -1.38 -18.51 1.99
N GLU A 165 -0.52 -18.90 2.93
CA GLU A 165 -0.13 -20.30 3.10
C GLU A 165 -1.11 -21.08 3.97
N ASP A 166 -1.74 -20.45 4.94
CA ASP A 166 -2.67 -21.13 5.85
C ASP A 166 -3.72 -20.20 6.47
N LYS A 167 -4.48 -20.70 7.46
CA LYS A 167 -5.51 -19.95 8.20
C LYS A 167 -4.93 -19.09 9.35
N ASN A 168 -3.65 -19.22 9.66
CA ASN A 168 -2.98 -18.65 10.84
C ASN A 168 -2.28 -17.31 10.55
N SER A 169 -2.74 -16.55 9.55
CA SER A 169 -2.11 -15.30 9.14
C SER A 169 -0.73 -15.44 8.49
N HIS A 170 -0.30 -16.65 8.10
CA HIS A 170 0.95 -16.82 7.36
C HIS A 170 0.77 -16.39 5.91
N MET A 171 1.38 -15.26 5.58
CA MET A 171 1.41 -14.69 4.25
C MET A 171 2.86 -14.50 3.84
N ARG A 172 3.21 -14.98 2.65
CA ARG A 172 4.51 -14.75 2.01
C ARG A 172 4.32 -13.91 0.77
N MET A 173 5.42 -13.34 0.27
CA MET A 173 5.41 -12.51 -0.92
C MET A 173 6.41 -13.10 -1.90
N PHE A 174 5.91 -13.62 -3.02
CA PHE A 174 6.73 -14.31 -4.02
C PHE A 174 6.90 -13.44 -5.25
N LYS A 175 8.12 -13.42 -5.81
CA LYS A 175 8.45 -12.70 -7.04
C LYS A 175 7.64 -13.25 -8.21
N ILE A 176 7.02 -12.41 -9.03
CA ILE A 176 6.43 -12.78 -10.32
C ILE A 176 7.16 -12.16 -11.50
N SER A 177 7.15 -12.87 -12.63
CA SER A 177 7.74 -12.47 -13.90
C SER A 177 6.68 -12.22 -14.97
N ARG A 178 5.49 -12.81 -14.82
CA ARG A 178 4.34 -12.63 -15.71
C ARG A 178 3.03 -12.86 -14.94
N MET A 179 1.92 -12.37 -15.48
CA MET A 179 0.60 -12.58 -14.88
C MET A 179 0.19 -14.05 -14.85
N ASP A 180 0.67 -14.85 -15.80
CA ASP A 180 0.39 -16.29 -15.89
C ASP A 180 1.02 -17.12 -14.75
N ASP A 181 1.90 -16.51 -13.94
CA ASP A 181 2.44 -17.15 -12.74
C ASP A 181 1.38 -17.29 -11.61
N LEU A 182 0.23 -16.64 -11.78
CA LEU A 182 -0.84 -16.58 -10.78
C LEU A 182 -1.85 -17.70 -10.99
N ILE A 183 -2.21 -18.35 -9.89
CA ILE A 183 -3.24 -19.38 -9.81
C ILE A 183 -4.38 -18.91 -8.91
N ALA A 184 -5.60 -19.26 -9.26
CA ALA A 184 -6.77 -18.97 -8.43
C ALA A 184 -6.81 -19.93 -7.23
N ASN A 185 -6.96 -19.38 -6.03
CA ASN A 185 -7.23 -20.18 -4.84
C ASN A 185 -8.72 -20.53 -4.72
N SER A 186 -9.10 -21.21 -3.63
CA SER A 186 -10.49 -21.63 -3.36
C SER A 186 -11.50 -20.49 -3.26
N MET A 187 -11.04 -19.24 -3.11
CA MET A 187 -11.87 -18.02 -3.10
C MET A 187 -11.78 -17.23 -4.41
N ASN A 188 -11.21 -17.82 -5.47
CA ASN A 188 -10.96 -17.20 -6.76
C ASN A 188 -10.08 -15.93 -6.68
N ILE A 189 -9.23 -15.86 -5.66
CA ILE A 189 -8.20 -14.82 -5.53
C ILE A 189 -6.94 -15.37 -6.17
N LEU A 190 -6.37 -14.58 -7.08
CA LEU A 190 -5.12 -14.91 -7.76
C LEU A 190 -3.93 -14.76 -6.80
N GLU A 191 -3.14 -15.81 -6.68
CA GLU A 191 -1.92 -15.86 -5.89
C GLU A 191 -0.82 -16.62 -6.64
N PRO A 192 0.46 -16.30 -6.45
CA PRO A 192 1.54 -16.95 -7.17
C PRO A 192 1.70 -18.40 -6.72
N SER A 193 2.01 -19.31 -7.64
CA SER A 193 2.49 -20.65 -7.27
C SER A 193 3.80 -20.55 -6.48
N PRO A 194 4.05 -21.41 -5.46
CA PRO A 194 5.33 -21.44 -4.75
C PRO A 194 6.50 -21.86 -5.65
N VAL A 195 6.21 -22.61 -6.71
CA VAL A 195 7.17 -23.07 -7.71
C VAL A 195 6.93 -22.38 -9.05
N ASP A 196 8.00 -22.08 -9.78
CA ASP A 196 7.92 -21.52 -11.13
C ASP A 196 7.65 -22.60 -12.21
N SER A 197 7.58 -22.17 -13.47
CA SER A 197 7.31 -23.07 -14.61
C SER A 197 8.40 -24.13 -14.83
N ASP A 198 9.60 -23.90 -14.32
CA ASP A 198 10.75 -24.79 -14.46
C ASP A 198 10.89 -25.73 -13.24
N GLY A 199 9.96 -25.64 -12.28
CA GLY A 199 9.91 -26.47 -11.08
C GLY A 199 10.81 -25.97 -9.95
N ASN A 200 11.37 -24.76 -10.04
CA ASN A 200 12.22 -24.20 -9.00
C ASN A 200 11.39 -23.44 -7.96
N ASP A 201 11.90 -23.39 -6.73
CA ASP A 201 11.34 -22.54 -5.69
C ASP A 201 11.37 -21.07 -6.09
N ARG A 202 10.24 -20.40 -5.95
CA ARG A 202 10.11 -18.99 -6.28
C ARG A 202 10.76 -18.10 -5.21
N GLU A 203 11.41 -17.03 -5.67
CA GLU A 203 12.08 -16.06 -4.79
C GLU A 203 11.06 -15.44 -3.79
N ASP A 204 11.26 -15.72 -2.51
CA ASP A 204 10.57 -15.04 -1.40
C ASP A 204 11.23 -13.69 -1.15
N VAL A 205 10.42 -12.65 -0.96
CA VAL A 205 10.91 -11.30 -0.63
C VAL A 205 11.76 -11.25 0.64
N MET A 206 11.55 -12.17 1.58
CA MET A 206 12.36 -12.28 2.81
C MET A 206 13.81 -12.69 2.51
N HIS A 207 14.04 -13.34 1.37
CA HIS A 207 15.35 -13.81 0.90
C HIS A 207 15.89 -12.97 -0.26
N ALA A 208 15.22 -11.86 -0.60
CA ALA A 208 15.65 -10.99 -1.67
C ALA A 208 17.04 -10.39 -1.37
N ASN A 209 17.85 -10.20 -2.41
CA ASN A 209 19.19 -9.63 -2.33
C ASN A 209 19.24 -8.12 -2.03
N GLY A 210 18.12 -7.52 -1.65
CA GLY A 210 18.04 -6.12 -1.28
C GLY A 210 16.65 -5.73 -0.74
N PRO A 211 16.53 -4.53 -0.16
CA PRO A 211 15.28 -4.10 0.49
C PRO A 211 14.18 -3.82 -0.54
N VAL A 212 12.94 -4.07 -0.15
CA VAL A 212 11.75 -3.57 -0.87
C VAL A 212 11.68 -2.06 -0.72
N ASP A 213 11.55 -1.37 -1.85
CA ASP A 213 11.50 0.09 -1.93
C ASP A 213 10.08 0.60 -1.68
N LEU A 214 9.07 -0.14 -2.18
CA LEU A 214 7.68 0.27 -2.18
C LEU A 214 6.73 -0.89 -1.84
N PHE A 215 5.84 -0.64 -0.88
CA PHE A 215 4.70 -1.50 -0.57
C PHE A 215 3.39 -0.85 -1.02
N ILE A 216 2.66 -1.51 -1.90
CA ILE A 216 1.31 -1.14 -2.30
C ILE A 216 0.34 -2.08 -1.56
N LEU A 217 -0.31 -1.54 -0.53
CA LEU A 217 -1.08 -2.36 0.42
C LEU A 217 -2.59 -2.19 0.21
N PRO A 218 -3.36 -3.30 0.20
CA PRO A 218 -4.82 -3.24 0.15
C PRO A 218 -5.40 -2.86 1.52
N GLY A 219 -6.59 -2.26 1.52
CA GLY A 219 -7.31 -1.90 2.74
C GLY A 219 -8.71 -1.40 2.45
N LEU A 220 -9.56 -1.42 3.49
CA LEU A 220 -10.93 -0.91 3.40
C LEU A 220 -10.97 0.60 3.63
N ALA A 221 -10.19 1.10 4.57
CA ALA A 221 -10.12 2.53 4.86
C ALA A 221 -8.73 2.93 5.35
N PHE A 222 -8.41 4.18 5.12
CA PHE A 222 -7.17 4.80 5.54
C PHE A 222 -7.48 6.21 6.03
N ASP A 223 -6.78 6.66 7.06
CA ASP A 223 -6.89 8.04 7.54
C ASP A 223 -5.68 8.88 7.13
N LYS A 224 -5.75 10.20 7.37
CA LYS A 224 -4.70 11.18 7.06
C LYS A 224 -3.35 10.94 7.75
N SER A 225 -3.32 10.09 8.77
CA SER A 225 -2.10 9.70 9.49
C SER A 225 -1.50 8.41 8.96
N GLY A 226 -2.12 7.77 7.96
CA GLY A 226 -1.66 6.54 7.33
C GLY A 226 -1.99 5.28 8.13
N ARG A 227 -2.92 5.38 9.09
CA ARG A 227 -3.47 4.19 9.73
C ARG A 227 -4.37 3.47 8.73
N ARG A 228 -4.28 2.15 8.74
CA ARG A 228 -5.00 1.27 7.80
C ARG A 228 -6.02 0.41 8.54
N LEU A 229 -7.24 0.37 8.02
CA LEU A 229 -8.25 -0.62 8.38
C LEU A 229 -8.27 -1.73 7.32
N GLY A 230 -7.71 -2.90 7.66
CA GLY A 230 -7.82 -4.10 6.83
C GLY A 230 -9.16 -4.84 6.98
N ARG A 231 -9.30 -5.97 6.28
CA ARG A 231 -10.55 -6.78 6.27
C ARG A 231 -10.83 -7.56 7.55
N GLY A 232 -9.83 -7.76 8.41
CA GLY A 232 -9.97 -8.41 9.71
C GLY A 232 -9.00 -9.56 9.96
N GLY A 233 -8.48 -10.20 8.90
CA GLY A 233 -7.64 -11.39 9.05
C GLY A 233 -6.15 -11.17 9.36
N GLY A 234 -5.71 -9.94 9.67
CA GLY A 234 -4.32 -9.71 10.14
C GLY A 234 -3.18 -9.85 9.12
N TRP A 235 -3.32 -10.66 8.07
CA TRP A 235 -2.28 -11.04 7.08
C TRP A 235 -1.26 -9.95 6.75
N VAL A 236 -1.70 -8.84 6.15
CA VAL A 236 -0.84 -7.73 5.72
C VAL A 236 -0.18 -7.03 6.92
N SER A 237 -0.89 -6.90 8.04
CA SER A 237 -0.33 -6.27 9.23
C SER A 237 0.74 -7.14 9.87
N SER A 238 0.52 -8.46 9.97
CA SER A 238 1.51 -9.42 10.49
C SER A 238 2.75 -9.45 9.61
N PHE A 239 2.58 -9.57 8.29
CA PHE A 239 3.71 -9.57 7.35
C PHE A 239 4.51 -8.26 7.41
N THR A 240 3.84 -7.10 7.35
CA THR A 240 4.54 -5.80 7.37
C THR A 240 5.16 -5.43 8.72
N LEU A 241 4.83 -6.14 9.80
CA LEU A 241 5.52 -6.03 11.09
C LEU A 241 6.82 -6.85 11.10
N ASN A 242 6.84 -7.97 10.37
CA ASN A 242 7.95 -8.90 10.31
C ASN A 242 8.99 -8.58 9.21
N TYR A 243 8.79 -7.52 8.42
CA TYR A 243 9.65 -7.08 7.30
C TYR A 243 10.33 -5.72 7.56
#